data_AF-A0A173Y6T0-F1
#
_entry.id   AF-A0A173Y6T0-F1
#
_cell.length_a   1.000
_cell.length_b   1.000
_cell.length_c   1.000
_cell.angle_alpha   90.00
_cell.angle_beta   90.00
_cell.angle_gamma   90.00
#
_symmetry.space_group_name_H-M   'P 1'
#
loop_
_entity.id
_entity.type
_entity.pdbx_description
1 polymer ?
#
loop_
_entity_poly.entity_id
_entity_poly.type
_entity_poly.pdbx_seq_one_letter_code
_entity_poly.pdbx_strand_id
1 'polypeptide(L)'
;MNRPLNKEQVKGLFEQEAVLMGTENCVPDFRAAALFGGDAVEHARKMNTSRPGFFFNGYGVGDYTMDALTLRGFQAAASFYNVQLLRKEMPALDGG
;
A
#
# COMPACT_ATOMS: atom_id res chain seq x y z
N MET A 1 -11.43 -6.92 3.03
CA MET A 1 -11.77 -7.45 1.68
C MET A 1 -11.22 -8.87 1.59
N ASN A 2 -11.73 -9.76 0.73
CA ASN A 2 -11.30 -11.18 0.66
C ASN A 2 -11.02 -11.67 -0.78
N ARG A 3 -10.68 -10.78 -1.70
CA ARG A 3 -10.26 -11.16 -3.06
C ARG A 3 -9.13 -10.26 -3.56
N PRO A 4 -8.29 -10.73 -4.51
CA PRO A 4 -7.32 -9.88 -5.18
C PRO A 4 -7.98 -8.72 -5.92
N LEU A 5 -7.25 -7.60 -6.00
CA LEU A 5 -7.68 -6.38 -6.65
C LEU A 5 -6.89 -6.15 -7.94
N ASN A 6 -7.56 -5.71 -9.00
CA ASN A 6 -6.89 -5.23 -10.21
C ASN A 6 -6.44 -3.77 -10.08
N LYS A 7 -5.73 -3.28 -11.08
CA LYS A 7 -5.14 -1.92 -11.07
C LYS A 7 -6.20 -0.83 -10.93
N GLU A 8 -7.33 -0.97 -11.61
CA GLU A 8 -8.42 0.00 -11.63
C GLU A 8 -9.11 0.07 -10.27
N GLN A 9 -9.34 -1.08 -9.63
CA GLN A 9 -9.89 -1.15 -8.27
C GLN A 9 -8.95 -0.52 -7.24
N VAL A 10 -7.64 -0.80 -7.34
CA VAL A 10 -6.64 -0.18 -6.47
C VAL A 10 -6.59 1.33 -6.67
N LYS A 11 -6.66 1.81 -7.91
CA LYS A 11 -6.74 3.26 -8.20
C LYS A 11 -8.00 3.88 -7.61
N GLY A 12 -9.15 3.22 -7.73
CA GLY A 12 -10.41 3.71 -7.15
C GLY A 12 -10.37 3.81 -5.64
N LEU A 13 -9.80 2.81 -4.95
CA LEU A 13 -9.59 2.87 -3.49
C LEU A 13 -8.62 3.99 -3.10
N PHE A 14 -7.56 4.18 -3.88
CA PHE A 14 -6.63 5.27 -3.65
C PHE A 14 -7.33 6.63 -3.76
N GLU A 15 -8.13 6.85 -4.81
CA GLU A 15 -8.88 8.10 -5.02
C GLU A 15 -9.89 8.39 -3.90
N GLN A 16 -10.44 7.35 -3.26
CA GLN A 16 -11.36 7.47 -2.12
C GLN A 16 -10.64 7.85 -0.82
N GLU A 17 -9.48 7.24 -0.56
CA GLU A 17 -8.77 7.38 0.71
C GLU A 17 -7.71 8.48 0.72
N ALA A 18 -7.25 8.91 -0.46
CA ALA A 18 -6.15 9.84 -0.58
C ALA A 18 -6.54 11.26 -0.14
N VAL A 19 -5.58 11.93 0.46
CA VAL A 19 -5.63 13.33 0.84
C VAL A 19 -4.41 14.04 0.25
N LEU A 20 -4.53 15.35 0.01
CA LEU A 20 -3.41 16.14 -0.46
C LEU A 20 -2.34 16.24 0.64
N MET A 21 -1.10 15.88 0.30
CA MET A 21 0.08 16.03 1.17
C MET A 21 1.19 16.73 0.38
N GLY A 22 1.47 17.99 0.73
CA GLY A 22 2.36 18.84 -0.05
C GLY A 22 1.79 19.08 -1.45
N THR A 23 2.41 18.49 -2.46
CA THR A 23 2.01 18.62 -3.87
C THR A 23 1.36 17.37 -4.46
N GLU A 24 1.27 16.28 -3.68
CA GLU A 24 0.80 14.99 -4.18
C GLU A 24 -0.33 14.43 -3.30
N ASN A 25 -1.28 13.76 -3.93
CA ASN A 25 -2.26 12.96 -3.20
C ASN A 25 -1.55 11.73 -2.62
N CYS A 26 -1.77 11.46 -1.34
CA CYS A 26 -1.21 10.33 -0.62
C CYS A 26 -2.27 9.69 0.29
N VAL A 27 -2.16 8.41 0.58
CA VAL A 27 -3.05 7.71 1.52
C VAL A 27 -2.31 7.53 2.85
N PRO A 28 -2.79 8.11 3.97
CA PRO A 28 -2.21 7.90 5.29
C PRO A 28 -2.05 6.41 5.65
N ASP A 29 -0.96 6.07 6.33
CA ASP A 29 -0.60 4.67 6.63
C ASP A 29 -1.71 3.90 7.32
N PHE A 30 -2.39 4.51 8.28
CA PHE A 30 -3.46 3.86 9.03
C PHE A 30 -4.68 3.52 8.14
N ARG A 31 -4.96 4.32 7.12
CA ARG A 31 -6.05 4.04 6.15
C ARG A 31 -5.66 2.88 5.23
N ALA A 32 -4.43 2.91 4.70
CA ALA A 32 -3.93 1.82 3.89
C ALA A 32 -3.84 0.50 4.68
N ALA A 33 -3.44 0.55 5.96
CA ALA A 33 -3.40 -0.60 6.85
C ALA A 33 -4.81 -1.14 7.12
N ALA A 34 -5.83 -0.29 7.25
CA ALA A 34 -7.22 -0.73 7.38
C ALA A 34 -7.73 -1.48 6.13
N LEU A 35 -7.21 -1.15 4.95
CA LEU A 35 -7.58 -1.80 3.69
C LEU A 35 -6.81 -3.11 3.44
N PHE A 36 -5.49 -3.09 3.65
CA PHE A 36 -4.58 -4.15 3.19
C PHE A 36 -3.82 -4.88 4.30
N GLY A 37 -3.90 -4.39 5.54
CA GLY A 37 -3.14 -4.87 6.68
C GLY A 37 -1.80 -4.16 6.89
N GLY A 38 -1.30 -4.17 8.12
CA GLY A 38 -0.03 -3.53 8.49
C GLY A 38 1.17 -4.08 7.73
N ASP A 39 1.25 -5.39 7.54
CA ASP A 39 2.35 -6.05 6.81
C ASP A 39 2.49 -5.54 5.37
N ALA A 40 1.36 -5.23 4.72
CA ALA A 40 1.34 -4.71 3.36
C ALA A 40 1.94 -3.28 3.29
N VAL A 41 1.62 -2.44 4.29
CA VAL A 41 2.16 -1.09 4.42
C VAL A 41 3.66 -1.16 4.76
N GLU A 42 4.06 -2.03 5.67
CA GLU A 42 5.46 -2.23 6.03
C GLU A 42 6.29 -2.71 4.83
N HIS A 43 5.74 -3.62 4.03
CA HIS A 43 6.37 -4.07 2.79
C HIS A 43 6.61 -2.90 1.83
N ALA A 44 5.61 -2.06 1.58
CA ALA A 44 5.74 -0.88 0.74
C ALA A 44 6.79 0.12 1.30
N ARG A 45 6.81 0.32 2.63
CA ARG A 45 7.82 1.16 3.30
C ARG A 45 9.24 0.61 3.11
N LYS A 46 9.43 -0.71 3.22
CA LYS A 46 10.73 -1.36 2.96
C LYS A 46 11.21 -1.14 1.52
N MET A 47 10.31 -1.17 0.54
CA MET A 47 10.66 -0.86 -0.86
C MET A 47 11.14 0.58 -1.04
N ASN A 48 10.61 1.53 -0.25
CA ASN A 48 11.02 2.93 -0.27
C ASN A 48 12.47 3.16 0.17
N THR A 49 13.08 2.23 0.92
CA THR A 49 14.50 2.36 1.34
C THR A 49 15.45 2.42 0.13
N SER A 50 15.11 1.72 -0.95
CA SER A 50 15.88 1.72 -2.20
C SER A 50 15.67 2.98 -3.06
N ARG A 51 14.53 3.67 -2.86
CA ARG A 51 14.12 4.88 -3.63
C ARG A 51 13.28 5.80 -2.74
N PRO A 52 13.90 6.60 -1.86
CA PRO A 52 13.17 7.47 -0.94
C PRO A 52 12.24 8.45 -1.67
N GLY A 53 11.05 8.68 -1.11
CA GLY A 53 10.02 9.56 -1.68
C GLY A 53 9.14 8.92 -2.77
N PHE A 54 9.52 7.74 -3.29
CA PHE A 54 8.84 7.16 -4.46
C PHE A 54 7.59 6.35 -4.09
N PHE A 55 7.68 5.56 -3.02
CA PHE A 55 6.57 4.75 -2.49
C PHE A 55 5.94 5.41 -1.27
N PHE A 56 6.72 6.21 -0.56
CA PHE A 56 6.33 6.77 0.72
C PHE A 56 6.64 8.25 0.77
N ASN A 57 5.71 9.04 1.30
CA ASN A 57 5.88 10.45 1.57
C ASN A 57 5.44 10.76 3.01
N GLY A 58 5.89 11.88 3.55
CA GLY A 58 5.48 12.35 4.86
C GLY A 58 5.26 13.85 4.84
N TYR A 59 4.24 14.32 5.55
CA TYR A 59 3.99 15.75 5.71
C TYR A 59 4.07 16.15 7.17
N GLY A 60 5.08 16.96 7.50
CA GLY A 60 5.32 17.50 8.83
C GLY A 60 4.56 18.80 9.07
N VAL A 61 3.95 18.95 10.24
CA VAL A 61 3.34 20.21 10.73
C VAL A 61 4.13 20.83 11.88
N GLY A 62 5.33 20.33 12.15
CA GLY A 62 6.22 20.77 13.21
C GLY A 62 6.50 19.65 14.20
N ASP A 63 5.61 19.48 15.18
CA ASP A 63 5.69 18.46 16.24
C ASP A 63 5.25 17.07 15.80
N TYR A 64 4.62 16.97 14.63
CA TYR A 64 4.07 15.73 14.10
C TYR A 64 4.32 15.62 12.60
N THR A 65 4.61 14.39 12.15
CA THR A 65 4.70 14.03 10.73
C THR A 65 3.67 12.95 10.43
N MET A 66 2.80 13.23 9.47
CA MET A 66 1.88 12.24 8.93
C MET A 66 2.58 11.46 7.82
N ASP A 67 2.73 10.17 8.08
CA ASP A 67 3.35 9.18 7.21
C ASP A 67 2.28 8.59 6.26
N ALA A 68 2.57 8.57 4.96
CA ALA A 68 1.60 8.20 3.93
C ALA A 68 2.21 7.53 2.68
N LEU A 69 1.39 6.73 2.01
CA LEU A 69 1.73 6.06 0.76
C LEU A 69 1.36 6.92 -0.44
N THR A 70 2.30 7.06 -1.39
CA THR A 70 1.98 7.57 -2.73
C THR A 70 1.10 6.56 -3.48
N LEU A 71 0.57 6.91 -4.65
CA LEU A 71 -0.15 5.93 -5.49
C LEU A 71 0.70 4.67 -5.76
N ARG A 72 2.01 4.84 -5.93
CA ARG A 72 2.94 3.71 -6.15
C ARG A 72 3.12 2.87 -4.90
N GLY A 73 3.25 3.50 -3.74
CA GLY A 73 3.30 2.79 -2.45
C GLY A 73 2.02 2.01 -2.18
N PHE A 74 0.88 2.64 -2.43
CA PHE A 74 -0.43 2.03 -2.27
C PHE A 74 -0.61 0.82 -3.21
N GLN A 75 -0.15 0.93 -4.45
CA GLN A 75 -0.09 -0.19 -5.39
C GLN A 75 0.84 -1.32 -4.91
N ALA A 76 1.98 -0.99 -4.31
CA ALA A 76 2.89 -1.99 -3.73
C ALA A 76 2.24 -2.74 -2.55
N ALA A 77 1.57 -2.01 -1.64
CA ALA A 77 0.82 -2.60 -0.54
C ALA A 77 -0.33 -3.50 -1.05
N ALA A 78 -1.12 -3.02 -2.01
CA ALA A 78 -2.18 -3.82 -2.63
C ALA A 78 -1.63 -5.07 -3.33
N SER A 79 -0.46 -4.98 -3.98
CA SER A 79 0.20 -6.12 -4.62
C SER A 79 0.63 -7.17 -3.60
N PHE A 80 1.22 -6.75 -2.48
CA PHE A 80 1.57 -7.66 -1.38
C PHE A 80 0.33 -8.38 -0.85
N TYR A 81 -0.73 -7.62 -0.59
CA TYR A 81 -2.02 -8.16 -0.15
C TYR A 81 -2.60 -9.18 -1.16
N ASN A 82 -2.58 -8.86 -2.46
CA ASN A 82 -3.05 -9.75 -3.52
C ASN A 82 -2.27 -11.07 -3.54
N VAL A 83 -0.94 -10.99 -3.48
CA VAL A 83 -0.07 -12.18 -3.47
C VAL A 83 -0.35 -13.05 -2.25
N GLN A 84 -0.59 -12.45 -1.08
CA GLN A 84 -0.91 -13.21 0.13
C GLN A 84 -2.28 -13.93 0.05
N LEU A 85 -3.25 -13.38 -0.67
CA LEU A 85 -4.50 -14.07 -0.97
C LEU A 85 -4.27 -15.22 -1.94
N LEU A 86 -3.63 -14.95 -3.08
CA LEU A 86 -3.34 -15.96 -4.10
C LEU A 86 -2.48 -17.11 -3.59
N ARG A 87 -1.53 -16.84 -2.68
CA ARG A 87 -0.71 -17.87 -2.04
C ARG A 87 -1.55 -18.89 -1.25
N LYS A 88 -2.71 -18.49 -0.72
CA LYS A 88 -3.64 -19.39 -0.03
C LYS A 88 -4.48 -20.23 -1.01
N GLU A 89 -4.67 -19.74 -2.23
CA GLU A 89 -5.40 -20.42 -3.31
C GLU A 89 -4.51 -21.37 -4.11
N MET A 90 -3.18 -21.17 -4.06
CA MET A 90 -2.24 -22.00 -4.79
C MET A 90 -2.33 -23.45 -4.27
N PRO A 91 -2.68 -24.42 -5.14
CA PRO A 91 -2.69 -25.82 -4.73
C PRO A 91 -1.28 -26.23 -4.30
N ALA A 92 -1.19 -27.10 -3.30
CA ALA A 92 0.07 -27.75 -3.00
C ALA A 92 0.55 -28.42 -4.28
N LEU A 93 1.74 -28.03 -4.76
CA LEU A 93 2.40 -28.80 -5.81
C LEU A 93 2.78 -30.11 -5.15
N ASP A 94 1.98 -31.15 -5.37
CA ASP A 94 2.34 -32.52 -5.02
C ASP A 94 3.67 -32.82 -5.74
N GLY A 95 4.75 -32.79 -4.96
CA GLY A 95 6.09 -33.09 -5.46
C GLY A 95 6.11 -34.53 -5.96
N GLY A 96 6.40 -34.69 -7.26
CA GLY A 96 6.79 -35.97 -7.86
C GLY A 96 8.21 -36.39 -7.50
#